data_AF-A0A326TR39-F1
#
_entry.id   AF-A0A326TR39-F1
#
_cell.length_a   1.000
_cell.length_b   1.000
_cell.length_c   1.000
_cell.angle_alpha   90.00
_cell.angle_beta   90.00
_cell.angle_gamma   90.00
#
_symmetry.space_group_name_H-M   'P 1'
#
loop_
_entity.id
_entity.type
_entity.pdbx_description
1 polymer ?
#
loop_
_entity_poly.entity_id
_entity_poly.type
_entity_poly.pdbx_seq_one_letter_code
_entity_poly.pdbx_strand_id
1 'polypeptide(L)'
;MASKRRGHGEGSIYQRKDGRWCASFKTESGKRVYLYGKTRKEVVERLREAQQEHKQGILATGPHIKLGTYLSHWLETVYKSSVKLGSYANTQLTVRNHLQPG
;
A
#
# COMPACT_ATOMS: atom_id res chain seq x y z
N MET A 1 -3.86 24.28 -29.74
CA MET A 1 -4.19 22.84 -29.75
C MET A 1 -4.77 22.46 -28.40
N ALA A 2 -6.03 22.03 -28.34
CA ALA A 2 -6.66 21.62 -27.09
C ALA A 2 -5.96 20.37 -26.55
N SER A 3 -5.27 20.51 -25.41
CA SER A 3 -4.70 19.38 -24.68
C SER A 3 -5.84 18.41 -24.36
N LYS A 4 -5.81 17.20 -24.92
CA LYS A 4 -6.77 16.13 -24.63
C LYS A 4 -6.81 15.95 -23.12
N ARG A 5 -7.88 16.43 -22.49
CA ARG A 5 -8.05 16.39 -21.04
C ARG A 5 -8.09 14.91 -20.65
N ARG A 6 -7.07 14.46 -19.94
CA ARG A 6 -6.94 13.06 -19.53
C ARG A 6 -8.18 12.64 -18.74
N GLY A 7 -8.68 11.44 -19.00
CA GLY A 7 -9.80 10.87 -18.26
C GLY A 7 -9.50 10.86 -16.76
N HIS A 8 -10.55 11.03 -15.94
CA HIS A 8 -10.43 10.91 -14.49
C HIS A 8 -9.82 9.53 -14.14
N GLY A 9 -8.66 9.52 -13.50
CA GLY A 9 -7.98 8.28 -13.07
C GLY A 9 -6.82 7.79 -13.95
N GLU A 10 -6.60 8.35 -15.15
CA GLU A 10 -5.51 7.91 -16.06
C GLU A 10 -4.10 8.14 -15.49
N GLY A 11 -3.96 9.13 -14.61
CA GLY A 11 -2.70 9.51 -14.00
C GLY A 11 -1.83 10.45 -14.85
N SER A 12 -0.81 11.02 -14.22
CA SER A 12 0.13 11.98 -14.78
C SER A 12 1.57 11.55 -14.51
N ILE A 13 2.41 11.51 -15.55
CA ILE A 13 3.85 11.24 -15.41
C ILE A 13 4.61 12.49 -15.80
N TYR A 14 5.52 12.93 -14.94
CA TYR A 14 6.36 14.11 -15.15
C TYR A 14 7.71 13.95 -14.44
N GLN A 15 8.72 14.67 -14.92
CA GLN A 15 10.02 14.75 -14.25
C GLN A 15 10.00 15.92 -13.25
N ARG A 16 10.52 15.69 -12.05
CA ARG A 16 10.65 16.70 -11.00
C ARG A 16 11.94 17.51 -11.19
N LYS A 17 12.01 18.65 -10.50
CA LYS A 17 13.19 19.53 -10.48
C LYS A 17 14.47 18.84 -9.95
N ASP A 18 14.31 17.79 -9.15
CA ASP A 18 15.40 16.96 -8.60
C ASP A 18 15.86 15.84 -9.56
N GLY A 19 15.36 15.81 -10.80
CA GLY A 19 15.69 14.82 -11.81
C GLY A 19 14.95 13.49 -11.69
N ARG A 20 14.21 13.26 -10.59
CA ARG A 20 13.42 12.03 -10.39
C ARG A 20 12.15 12.06 -11.23
N TRP A 21 11.73 10.89 -11.72
CA TRP A 21 10.44 10.72 -12.37
C TRP A 21 9.34 10.52 -11.34
N CYS A 22 8.17 11.10 -11.58
CA CYS A 22 7.00 10.98 -10.73
C CYS A 22 5.76 10.61 -11.56
N ALA A 23 5.05 9.57 -11.14
CA ALA A 23 3.67 9.30 -11.55
C ALA A 23 2.73 9.74 -10.43
N SER A 24 1.56 10.27 -10.79
CA SER A 24 0.48 10.52 -9.83
C SER A 24 -0.86 10.13 -10.41
N PHE A 25 -1.73 9.51 -9.62
CA PHE A 25 -3.10 9.21 -10.02
C PHE A 25 -4.04 9.41 -8.82
N LYS A 26 -5.33 9.62 -9.11
CA LYS A 26 -6.36 9.68 -8.07
C LYS A 26 -6.99 8.31 -7.91
N THR A 27 -7.09 7.84 -6.68
CA THR A 27 -7.90 6.67 -6.33
C THR A 27 -9.39 7.05 -6.33
N GLU A 28 -10.27 6.05 -6.32
CA GLU A 28 -11.73 6.23 -6.17
C GLU A 28 -12.10 6.95 -4.86
N SER A 29 -11.29 6.77 -3.81
CA SER A 29 -11.41 7.51 -2.56
C SER A 29 -11.03 9.00 -2.65
N GLY A 30 -10.68 9.50 -3.84
CA GLY A 30 -10.28 10.89 -4.08
C GLY A 30 -8.85 11.23 -3.64
N LYS A 31 -8.15 10.29 -2.97
CA LYS A 31 -6.76 10.47 -2.53
C LYS A 31 -5.82 10.42 -3.73
N ARG A 32 -4.85 11.34 -3.77
CA ARG A 32 -3.80 11.33 -4.81
C ARG A 32 -2.61 10.51 -4.33
N VAL A 33 -2.26 9.48 -5.08
CA VAL A 33 -1.09 8.65 -4.86
C VAL A 33 0.04 9.15 -5.75
N TYR A 34 1.26 9.17 -5.23
CA TYR A 34 2.47 9.51 -5.97
C TYR A 34 3.44 8.34 -5.94
N LEU A 35 4.00 8.02 -7.10
CA LEU A 35 5.03 7.00 -7.29
C LEU A 35 6.25 7.68 -7.87
N TYR A 36 7.44 7.28 -7.42
CA TYR A 36 8.70 7.88 -7.84
C TYR A 36 9.62 6.83 -8.46
N GLY A 37 10.56 7.26 -9.29
CA GLY A 37 11.58 6.40 -9.86
C GLY A 37 12.71 7.21 -10.48
N LYS A 38 13.79 6.52 -10.88
CA LYS A 38 14.95 7.13 -11.52
C LYS A 38 14.71 7.33 -13.02
N THR A 39 13.89 6.48 -13.64
CA THR A 39 13.61 6.54 -15.08
C THR A 39 12.12 6.65 -15.37
N ARG A 40 11.79 7.20 -16.56
CA ARG A 40 10.41 7.26 -17.03
C ARG A 40 9.78 5.86 -17.12
N LYS A 41 10.53 4.88 -17.62
CA LYS A 41 10.06 3.51 -17.84
C LYS A 41 9.66 2.84 -16.52
N GLU A 42 10.53 2.92 -15.51
CA GLU A 42 10.27 2.41 -14.16
C GLU A 42 8.98 2.99 -13.57
N VAL A 43 8.76 4.30 -13.73
CA VAL A 43 7.58 4.99 -13.22
C VAL A 43 6.30 4.65 -14.00
N VAL A 44 6.40 4.39 -15.30
CA VAL A 44 5.28 3.89 -16.12
C VAL A 44 4.87 2.50 -15.66
N GLU A 45 5.84 1.60 -15.45
CA GLU A 45 5.59 0.23 -14.99
C GLU A 45 4.95 0.24 -13.59
N ARG A 46 5.52 0.98 -12.64
CA ARG A 46 4.93 1.16 -11.31
C ARG A 46 3.51 1.75 -11.34
N LEU A 47 3.24 2.70 -12.24
CA LEU A 47 1.90 3.26 -12.38
C LEU A 47 0.91 2.21 -12.90
N ARG A 48 1.32 1.36 -13.84
CA ARG A 48 0.48 0.28 -14.37
C ARG A 48 0.19 -0.77 -13.30
N GLU A 49 1.21 -1.21 -12.57
CA GLU A 49 1.07 -2.13 -11.44
C GLU A 49 0.12 -1.56 -10.40
N ALA A 50 0.34 -0.31 -9.98
CA ALA A 50 -0.55 0.37 -9.06
C ALA A 50 -1.99 0.42 -9.58
N GLN A 51 -2.21 0.80 -10.83
CA GLN A 51 -3.56 0.81 -11.40
C GLN A 51 -4.20 -0.59 -11.46
N GLN A 52 -3.42 -1.64 -11.69
CA GLN A 52 -3.90 -3.03 -11.64
C GLN A 52 -4.25 -3.47 -10.22
N GLU A 53 -3.37 -3.21 -9.25
CA GLU A 53 -3.64 -3.45 -7.83
C GLU A 53 -4.88 -2.67 -7.38
N HIS A 54 -5.10 -1.46 -7.89
CA HIS A 54 -6.23 -0.62 -7.51
C HIS A 54 -7.54 -1.21 -8.03
N LYS A 55 -7.54 -1.69 -9.28
CA LYS A 55 -8.66 -2.46 -9.85
C LYS A 55 -8.93 -3.77 -9.13
N GLN A 56 -7.88 -4.40 -8.57
CA GLN A 56 -8.00 -5.64 -7.81
C GLN A 56 -8.37 -5.39 -6.33
N GLY A 57 -8.49 -4.14 -5.88
CA GLY A 57 -8.74 -3.80 -4.47
C GLY A 57 -7.54 -4.03 -3.54
N ILE A 58 -6.36 -4.30 -4.11
CA ILE A 58 -5.11 -4.62 -3.40
C ILE A 58 -4.28 -3.36 -3.17
N LEU A 59 -4.44 -2.33 -4.03
CA LEU A 59 -3.61 -1.12 -3.95
C LEU A 59 -3.65 -0.60 -2.53
N ALA A 60 -2.46 -0.53 -1.94
CA ALA A 60 -2.15 -0.27 -0.54
C ALA A 60 -2.56 1.14 -0.04
N THR A 61 -3.79 1.55 -0.34
CA THR A 61 -4.63 2.34 0.54
C THR A 61 -5.69 1.42 1.18
N GLY A 62 -5.30 0.18 1.52
CA GLY A 62 -5.96 -0.51 2.61
C GLY A 62 -6.02 0.44 3.82
N PRO A 63 -7.05 0.35 4.68
CA PRO A 63 -7.19 1.26 5.82
C PRO A 63 -5.85 1.36 6.54
N HIS A 64 -5.45 2.59 6.89
CA HIS A 64 -4.30 2.82 7.77
C HIS A 64 -4.60 2.14 9.11
N ILE A 65 -4.35 0.85 9.19
CA ILE A 65 -4.56 0.04 10.38
C ILE A 65 -3.33 0.24 11.26
N LYS A 66 -3.57 0.52 12.54
CA LYS A 66 -2.47 0.56 13.51
C LYS A 66 -1.82 -0.82 13.50
N LEU A 67 -0.48 -0.84 13.54
CA LEU A 67 0.30 -2.09 13.54
C LEU A 67 -0.21 -3.07 14.60
N GLY A 68 -0.54 -2.59 15.81
CA GLY A 68 -1.11 -3.42 16.87
C GLY A 68 -2.45 -4.07 16.51
N THR A 69 -3.34 -3.34 15.84
CA THR A 69 -4.64 -3.87 15.38
C THR A 69 -4.43 -4.94 14.30
N TYR A 70 -3.48 -4.74 13.37
CA TYR A 70 -3.13 -5.73 12.37
C TYR A 70 -2.53 -7.00 13.00
N LEU A 71 -1.59 -6.84 13.93
CA LEU A 71 -0.96 -7.97 14.64
C LEU A 71 -1.98 -8.78 15.44
N SER A 72 -2.92 -8.10 16.10
CA SER A 72 -4.02 -8.76 16.83
C SER A 72 -4.92 -9.57 15.90
N HIS A 73 -5.30 -8.99 14.77
CA HIS A 73 -6.11 -9.69 13.75
C HIS A 73 -5.35 -10.88 13.18
N TRP A 74 -4.08 -10.73 12.82
CA TRP A 74 -3.26 -11.80 12.27
C TRP A 74 -3.06 -12.96 13.26
N LEU A 75 -2.84 -12.65 14.54
CA LEU A 75 -2.73 -13.67 15.59
C LEU A 75 -3.99 -14.53 15.66
N GLU A 76 -5.18 -13.92 15.71
CA GLU A 76 -6.45 -14.65 15.86
C GLU A 76 -6.90 -15.38 14.59
N THR A 77 -6.69 -14.80 13.41
CA THR A 77 -7.28 -15.31 12.16
C THR A 77 -6.36 -16.24 11.36
N VAL A 78 -5.04 -16.02 11.43
CA VAL A 78 -4.07 -16.74 10.58
C VAL A 78 -3.13 -17.59 11.44
N TYR A 79 -2.58 -17.01 12.50
CA TYR A 79 -1.55 -17.68 13.29
C TYR A 79 -2.12 -18.79 14.18
N LYS A 80 -3.25 -18.53 14.88
CA LYS A 80 -3.90 -19.48 15.80
C LYS A 80 -4.32 -20.80 15.16
N SER A 81 -4.76 -20.78 13.91
CA SER A 81 -5.12 -21.98 13.15
C SER A 81 -3.91 -22.78 12.67
N SER A 82 -2.72 -22.17 12.64
CA SER A 82 -1.50 -22.75 12.08
C SER A 82 -0.56 -23.35 13.14
N VAL A 83 -0.80 -23.10 14.44
CA VAL A 83 0.10 -23.54 15.52
C VAL A 83 -0.63 -24.21 16.68
N LYS A 84 0.09 -25.03 17.46
CA LYS A 84 -0.41 -25.60 18.72
C LYS A 84 -0.63 -24.49 19.76
N LEU A 85 -1.64 -24.66 20.61
CA LEU A 85 -2.06 -23.70 21.66
C LEU A 85 -0.92 -23.12 22.50
N GLY A 86 0.06 -23.95 22.92
CA GLY A 86 1.20 -23.47 23.71
C GLY A 86 2.14 -22.53 22.95
N SER A 87 2.32 -22.76 21.64
CA SER A 87 3.09 -21.87 20.77
C SER A 87 2.36 -20.56 20.51
N TYR A 88 1.04 -20.62 20.34
CA TYR A 88 0.19 -19.44 20.23
C TYR A 88 0.30 -18.54 21.46
N ALA A 89 0.17 -19.10 22.67
CA ALA A 89 0.23 -18.34 23.92
C ALA A 89 1.57 -17.61 24.11
N ASN A 90 2.70 -18.27 23.79
CA ASN A 90 4.02 -17.66 23.88
C ASN A 90 4.19 -16.52 22.85
N THR A 91 3.78 -16.72 21.61
CA THR A 91 3.88 -15.67 20.58
C THR A 91 2.95 -14.50 20.89
N GLN A 92 1.74 -14.75 21.42
CA GLN A 92 0.81 -13.71 21.85
C GLN A 92 1.40 -12.85 22.97
N LEU A 93 2.05 -13.47 23.97
CA LEU A 93 2.77 -12.76 25.04
C LEU A 93 3.89 -11.87 24.49
N THR A 94 4.73 -12.41 23.60
CA THR A 94 5.83 -11.66 22.98
C THR A 94 5.33 -10.45 22.20
N VAL A 95 4.28 -10.64 21.38
CA VAL A 95 3.68 -9.55 20.60
C VAL A 95 3.12 -8.47 21.53
N ARG A 96 2.39 -8.85 22.58
CA ARG A 96 1.80 -7.91 23.55
C ARG A 96 2.86 -7.13 24.33
N ASN A 97 3.94 -7.78 24.75
CA ASN A 97 4.94 -7.16 25.63
C ASN A 97 5.99 -6.34 24.89
N HIS A 98 6.29 -6.69 23.62
CA HIS A 98 7.42 -6.11 22.90
C HIS A 98 7.07 -5.40 21.59
N LEU A 99 5.99 -5.80 20.92
CA LEU A 99 5.63 -5.26 19.59
C LEU A 99 4.42 -4.32 19.63
N GLN A 100 3.62 -4.39 20.70
CA GLN A 100 2.56 -3.45 21.00
C GLN A 100 2.67 -2.93 22.45
N PRO A 101 3.82 -2.32 22.84
CA PRO A 101 3.88 -1.60 24.10
C PRO A 101 2.87 -0.45 24.03
N GLY A 102 2.07 -0.30 25.10
CA GLY A 102 1.17 0.84 25.27
C GLY A 102 1.93 2.16 25.27
#